data_AF-A0A7W1JRR1-F1
#
_entry.id   AF-A0A7W1JRR1-F1
#
_cell.length_a   1.000
_cell.length_b   1.000
_cell.length_c   1.000
_cell.angle_alpha   90.00
_cell.angle_beta   90.00
_cell.angle_gamma   90.00
#
_symmetry.space_group_name_H-M   'P 1'
#
loop_
_entity.id
_entity.type
_entity.pdbx_description
1 polymer ?
#
loop_
_entity_poly.entity_id
_entity_poly.type
_entity_poly.pdbx_seq_one_letter_code
_entity_poly.pdbx_strand_id
1 'polypeptide(L)'
;MSNSSLAASGALARIHPRVRLTIAFLLLVVAALLAAPGDAKAQVASGRNEVFAGSELESYLRYLQTVGKSQPYPWGMRAFSQLEIDSLAATDAAHPWAARYDLQKKPKTHGLQWDYVRPRVSSYLNTAFAYGGNDGAVWQGKGLTTAVQGGLSARWGGFSASIAPVAFRAENQSFPLMANGETGVLQFADGQWAQYVDRPQRFGTSVYSRFDIGQSWLRFDGFGVAAGISTGNEWWGPTNNFPYILGNNAAGFPHVFFGTSTPANIWIASVHTRVFYGELDQSPYSSVSGPDYFASFFEPGKKRFMAGLVGILVPRGVPGLEIGGTRFFHATRDELGYSFSKANLKLPIQGFYKIGLPVQSDTIVLGGRQGVKENQLASVFLRWAPGRGLDVYGEYGREDHSLNERDLILLPDHSASSNIGFRKAWV
;
A
#
# COMPACT_ATOMS: atom_id res chain seq x y z
N MET A 1 49.45 -4.92 0.24
CA MET A 1 49.44 -5.77 -0.97
C MET A 1 48.20 -6.68 -0.86
N SER A 2 47.02 -6.10 -1.09
CA SER A 2 46.23 -6.16 -2.33
C SER A 2 45.59 -7.54 -2.57
N ASN A 3 44.32 -7.67 -2.14
CA ASN A 3 43.25 -8.38 -2.86
C ASN A 3 41.94 -8.32 -2.04
N SER A 4 41.25 -7.18 -2.09
CA SER A 4 39.88 -7.06 -1.54
C SER A 4 39.12 -5.90 -2.18
N SER A 5 39.13 -5.79 -3.51
CA SER A 5 38.49 -4.68 -4.24
C SER A 5 37.62 -5.13 -5.43
N LEU A 6 36.91 -6.25 -5.33
CA LEU A 6 36.15 -6.81 -6.47
C LEU A 6 34.76 -7.38 -6.16
N ALA A 7 34.13 -6.98 -5.05
CA ALA A 7 32.77 -7.47 -4.71
C ALA A 7 31.67 -6.39 -4.64
N ALA A 8 31.95 -5.12 -4.94
CA ALA A 8 30.97 -4.03 -4.80
C ALA A 8 30.74 -3.19 -6.09
N SER A 9 31.01 -3.77 -7.27
CA SER A 9 30.78 -3.12 -8.58
C SER A 9 29.80 -3.90 -9.48
N GLY A 10 28.93 -4.71 -8.88
CA GLY A 10 28.06 -5.65 -9.60
C GLY A 10 26.58 -5.55 -9.23
N ALA A 11 26.02 -4.34 -9.16
CA ALA A 11 24.58 -4.16 -8.96
C ALA A 11 23.97 -3.14 -9.92
N LEU A 12 24.38 -3.16 -11.19
CA LEU A 12 23.42 -2.93 -12.26
C LEU A 12 22.72 -4.27 -12.46
N ALA A 13 21.50 -4.39 -11.93
CA ALA A 13 20.65 -5.54 -12.16
C ALA A 13 20.67 -5.89 -13.65
N ARG A 14 21.16 -7.09 -14.00
CA ARG A 14 20.98 -7.63 -15.36
C ARG A 14 19.48 -7.85 -15.55
N ILE A 15 18.81 -6.84 -16.09
CA ILE A 15 17.42 -6.95 -16.53
C ILE A 15 17.36 -8.11 -17.51
N HIS A 16 16.63 -9.17 -17.14
CA HIS A 16 16.44 -10.38 -17.95
C HIS A 16 15.98 -9.98 -19.37
N PRO A 17 16.45 -10.62 -20.45
CA PRO A 17 16.13 -10.24 -21.82
C PRO A 17 14.62 -10.17 -22.11
N ARG A 18 13.80 -10.99 -21.42
CA ARG A 18 12.33 -10.91 -21.48
C ARG A 18 11.77 -9.61 -20.89
N VAL A 19 12.35 -9.14 -19.78
CA VAL A 19 11.97 -7.88 -19.14
C VAL A 19 12.39 -6.67 -19.98
N ARG A 20 13.53 -6.74 -20.70
CA ARG A 20 13.91 -5.71 -21.68
C ARG A 20 12.91 -5.62 -22.83
N LEU A 21 12.42 -6.75 -23.33
CA LEU A 21 11.40 -6.79 -24.37
C LEU A 21 10.07 -6.21 -23.88
N THR A 22 9.66 -6.54 -22.66
CA THR A 22 8.46 -5.98 -22.04
C THR A 22 8.56 -4.47 -21.83
N ILE A 23 9.71 -3.98 -21.34
CA ILE A 23 9.98 -2.54 -21.18
C ILE A 23 9.99 -1.84 -22.54
N ALA A 24 10.65 -2.41 -23.55
CA ALA A 24 10.67 -1.84 -24.89
C ALA A 24 9.27 -1.78 -25.51
N PHE A 25 8.47 -2.84 -25.36
CA PHE A 25 7.08 -2.87 -25.82
C PHE A 25 6.22 -1.81 -25.10
N LEU A 26 6.38 -1.68 -23.78
CA LEU A 26 5.70 -0.65 -22.99
C LEU A 26 6.09 0.77 -23.44
N LEU A 27 7.37 1.03 -23.66
CA LEU A 27 7.85 2.31 -24.17
C LEU A 27 7.32 2.61 -25.58
N LEU A 28 7.16 1.58 -26.42
CA LEU A 28 6.64 1.72 -27.78
C LEU A 28 5.13 1.98 -27.79
N VAL A 29 4.37 1.34 -26.90
CA VAL A 29 2.94 1.62 -26.68
C VAL A 29 2.76 3.03 -26.13
N VAL A 30 3.61 3.46 -25.19
CA VAL A 30 3.61 4.83 -24.66
C VAL A 30 3.96 5.85 -25.75
N ALA A 31 4.96 5.60 -26.58
CA ALA A 31 5.32 6.47 -27.70
C ALA A 31 4.19 6.56 -28.75
N ALA A 32 3.50 5.45 -29.03
CA ALA A 32 2.35 5.43 -29.93
C ALA A 32 1.14 6.21 -29.37
N LEU A 33 0.93 6.16 -28.04
CA LEU A 33 -0.11 6.94 -27.36
C LEU A 33 0.23 8.44 -27.31
N LEU A 34 1.52 8.80 -27.18
CA LEU A 34 2.00 10.20 -27.21
C LEU A 34 1.96 10.83 -28.61
N ALA A 35 2.02 10.02 -29.66
CA ALA A 35 1.92 10.48 -31.05
C ALA A 35 0.47 10.70 -31.53
N ALA A 36 -0.53 10.35 -30.70
CA ALA A 36 -1.92 10.63 -31.01
C ALA A 36 -2.20 12.15 -30.86
N PRO A 37 -2.74 12.82 -31.89
CA PRO A 37 -3.02 14.25 -31.83
C PRO A 37 -4.12 14.52 -30.79
N GLY A 38 -3.74 15.12 -29.67
CA GLY A 38 -4.65 15.65 -28.65
C GLY A 38 -4.55 17.16 -28.59
N ASP A 39 -5.69 17.85 -28.52
CA ASP A 39 -5.77 19.30 -28.38
C ASP A 39 -4.99 19.78 -27.15
N ALA A 40 -3.82 20.39 -27.37
CA ALA A 40 -3.00 20.99 -26.33
C ALA A 40 -3.59 22.36 -25.92
N LYS A 41 -4.71 22.35 -25.18
CA LYS A 41 -5.07 23.51 -24.36
C LYS A 41 -4.22 23.48 -23.09
N ALA A 42 -3.60 24.62 -22.75
CA ALA A 42 -2.80 24.82 -21.55
C ALA A 42 -3.42 24.10 -20.35
N GLN A 43 -2.78 23.00 -19.92
CA GLN A 43 -3.41 21.95 -19.15
C GLN A 43 -3.48 22.36 -17.68
N VAL A 44 -4.66 22.77 -17.20
CA VAL A 44 -4.95 22.66 -15.77
C VAL A 44 -4.76 21.19 -15.42
N ALA A 45 -3.78 20.90 -14.56
CA ALA A 45 -3.53 19.55 -14.13
C ALA A 45 -4.80 19.00 -13.49
N SER A 46 -5.32 17.89 -14.04
CA SER A 46 -6.48 17.21 -13.50
C SER A 46 -6.28 16.86 -12.01
N GLY A 47 -5.06 16.48 -11.61
CA GLY A 47 -4.74 16.04 -10.25
C GLY A 47 -5.35 14.68 -9.88
N ARG A 48 -6.40 14.25 -10.60
CA ARG A 48 -7.12 12.99 -10.38
C ARG A 48 -6.20 11.76 -10.46
N ASN A 49 -5.22 11.74 -11.35
CA ASN A 49 -4.30 10.61 -11.50
C ASN A 49 -3.13 10.62 -10.51
N GLU A 50 -3.15 11.53 -9.54
CA GLU A 50 -2.14 11.65 -8.47
C GLU A 50 -2.74 11.48 -7.08
N VAL A 51 -4.00 11.04 -7.03
CA VAL A 51 -4.69 10.63 -5.80
C VAL A 51 -4.26 9.21 -5.46
N PHE A 52 -3.03 9.09 -4.96
CA PHE A 52 -2.49 7.84 -4.42
C PHE A 52 -2.78 7.74 -2.93
N ALA A 53 -2.74 6.52 -2.38
CA ALA A 53 -2.88 6.31 -0.95
C ALA A 53 -1.80 7.10 -0.19
N GLY A 54 -2.23 7.98 0.72
CA GLY A 54 -1.36 8.86 1.50
C GLY A 54 -0.82 10.08 0.76
N SER A 55 -1.29 10.38 -0.46
CA SER A 55 -0.84 11.57 -1.20
C SER A 55 -1.45 12.87 -0.66
N GLU A 56 -0.80 14.00 -0.97
CA GLU A 56 -1.33 15.34 -0.63
C GLU A 56 -2.70 15.59 -1.28
N LEU A 57 -2.90 15.12 -2.51
CA LEU A 57 -4.17 15.29 -3.23
C LEU A 57 -5.27 14.41 -2.65
N GLU A 58 -4.95 13.19 -2.20
CA GLU A 58 -5.89 12.38 -1.41
C GLU A 58 -6.26 13.10 -0.11
N SER A 59 -5.27 13.61 0.62
CA SER A 59 -5.49 14.37 1.84
C SER A 59 -6.37 15.60 1.60
N TYR A 60 -6.16 16.30 0.49
CA TYR A 60 -6.97 17.44 0.08
C TYR A 60 -8.41 17.06 -0.23
N LEU A 61 -8.67 15.97 -0.96
CA LEU A 61 -10.02 15.46 -1.18
C LEU A 61 -10.71 15.12 0.16
N ARG A 62 -9.96 14.58 1.12
CA ARG A 62 -10.49 14.33 2.48
C ARG A 62 -10.90 15.62 3.17
N TYR A 63 -10.11 16.68 3.05
CA TYR A 63 -10.46 18.00 3.59
C TYR A 63 -11.72 18.55 2.94
N LEU A 64 -11.85 18.45 1.61
CA LEU A 64 -13.08 18.85 0.90
C LEU A 64 -14.31 18.09 1.40
N GLN A 65 -14.22 16.78 1.60
CA GLN A 65 -15.30 15.99 2.21
C GLN A 65 -15.61 16.45 3.64
N THR A 66 -14.57 16.71 4.44
CA THR A 66 -14.70 17.13 5.85
C THR A 66 -15.50 18.43 5.97
N VAL A 67 -15.29 19.38 5.05
CA VAL A 67 -15.99 20.68 5.03
C VAL A 67 -17.29 20.67 4.19
N GLY A 68 -17.72 19.51 3.69
CA GLY A 68 -18.98 19.37 2.95
C GLY A 68 -18.92 19.85 1.49
N LYS A 69 -17.71 20.02 0.93
CA LYS A 69 -17.45 20.39 -0.48
C LYS A 69 -17.29 19.19 -1.41
N SER A 70 -17.46 17.98 -0.89
CA SER A 70 -17.41 16.72 -1.64
C SER A 70 -18.48 15.77 -1.11
N GLN A 71 -18.86 14.78 -1.92
CA GLN A 71 -19.84 13.77 -1.51
C GLN A 71 -19.33 12.97 -0.31
N PRO A 72 -20.18 12.65 0.69
CA PRO A 72 -19.81 11.73 1.75
C PRO A 72 -19.42 10.36 1.19
N TYR A 73 -18.20 9.92 1.49
CA TYR A 73 -17.65 8.64 1.04
C TYR A 73 -16.80 7.99 2.16
N PRO A 74 -16.81 6.65 2.28
CA PRO A 74 -15.93 5.94 3.20
C PRO A 74 -14.45 6.10 2.83
N TRP A 75 -13.54 6.07 3.82
CA TRP A 75 -12.12 6.40 3.64
C TRP A 75 -11.18 5.39 4.29
N GLY A 76 -11.74 4.39 4.98
CA GLY A 76 -10.98 3.29 5.57
C GLY A 76 -10.38 2.30 4.57
N MET A 77 -10.63 2.47 3.26
CA MET A 77 -10.13 1.60 2.20
C MET A 77 -9.59 2.45 1.06
N ARG A 78 -8.27 2.52 0.97
CA ARG A 78 -7.51 3.25 -0.04
C ARG A 78 -6.44 2.31 -0.60
N ALA A 79 -6.03 2.43 -1.86
CA ALA A 79 -6.27 3.55 -2.78
C ALA A 79 -7.69 3.59 -3.40
N PHE A 80 -8.10 4.78 -3.84
CA PHE A 80 -9.35 5.02 -4.57
C PHE A 80 -9.18 4.76 -6.08
N SER A 81 -10.19 4.15 -6.71
CA SER A 81 -10.29 4.09 -8.17
C SER A 81 -10.65 5.44 -8.79
N GLN A 82 -10.47 5.56 -10.10
CA GLN A 82 -10.94 6.74 -10.83
C GLN A 82 -12.46 6.94 -10.74
N LEU A 83 -13.24 5.87 -10.66
CA LEU A 83 -14.69 5.94 -10.44
C LEU A 83 -15.02 6.54 -9.07
N GLU A 84 -14.27 6.17 -8.04
CA GLU A 84 -14.42 6.71 -6.70
C GLU A 84 -13.96 8.16 -6.63
N ILE A 85 -12.83 8.50 -7.25
CA ILE A 85 -12.31 9.87 -7.36
C ILE A 85 -13.32 10.79 -8.08
N ASP A 86 -13.99 10.31 -9.12
CA ASP A 86 -15.06 11.06 -9.80
C ASP A 86 -16.23 11.39 -8.87
N SER A 87 -16.55 10.49 -7.93
CA SER A 87 -17.59 10.75 -6.91
C SER A 87 -17.12 11.71 -5.82
N LEU A 88 -15.83 11.68 -5.50
CA LEU A 88 -15.15 12.54 -4.52
C LEU A 88 -14.82 13.94 -5.05
N ALA A 89 -15.01 14.19 -6.34
CA ALA A 89 -14.78 15.48 -6.96
C ALA A 89 -15.57 16.60 -6.25
N ALA A 90 -14.97 17.78 -6.19
CA ALA A 90 -15.53 18.96 -5.55
C ALA A 90 -16.88 19.35 -6.18
N THR A 91 -17.81 19.81 -5.35
CA THR A 91 -19.15 20.24 -5.78
C THR A 91 -19.14 21.54 -6.56
N ASP A 92 -18.20 22.43 -6.25
CA ASP A 92 -18.03 23.75 -6.85
C ASP A 92 -16.56 24.16 -6.88
N ALA A 93 -16.25 25.30 -7.50
CA ALA A 93 -14.90 25.86 -7.57
C ALA A 93 -14.51 26.70 -6.34
N ALA A 94 -15.38 26.82 -5.32
CA ALA A 94 -15.11 27.59 -4.12
C ALA A 94 -14.32 26.73 -3.12
N HIS A 95 -13.08 26.43 -3.49
CA HIS A 95 -12.09 25.76 -2.65
C HIS A 95 -10.66 26.27 -2.95
N PRO A 96 -9.72 26.24 -1.99
CA PRO A 96 -8.42 26.90 -2.11
C PRO A 96 -7.60 26.51 -3.34
N TRP A 97 -7.69 25.26 -3.80
CA TRP A 97 -6.90 24.77 -4.93
C TRP A 97 -7.65 24.69 -6.27
N ALA A 98 -8.80 25.35 -6.43
CA ALA A 98 -9.61 25.27 -7.66
C ALA A 98 -8.89 25.83 -8.89
N ALA A 99 -8.03 26.83 -8.71
CA ALA A 99 -7.22 27.39 -9.78
C ALA A 99 -6.03 26.49 -10.18
N ARG A 100 -5.63 25.55 -9.31
CA ARG A 100 -4.44 24.71 -9.50
C ARG A 100 -4.78 23.30 -9.99
N TYR A 101 -5.90 22.76 -9.53
CA TYR A 101 -6.34 21.39 -9.83
C TYR A 101 -7.76 21.34 -10.33
N ASP A 102 -7.97 20.62 -11.43
CA ASP A 102 -9.30 20.33 -11.96
C ASP A 102 -9.90 19.10 -11.24
N LEU A 103 -10.34 19.35 -10.01
CA LEU A 103 -11.05 18.40 -9.16
C LEU A 103 -12.58 18.55 -9.25
N GLN A 104 -13.09 19.29 -10.25
CA GLN A 104 -14.52 19.49 -10.42
C GLN A 104 -15.19 18.25 -11.01
N LYS A 105 -16.48 18.04 -10.75
CA LYS A 105 -17.23 16.95 -11.39
C LYS A 105 -17.25 17.13 -12.90
N LYS A 106 -16.81 16.10 -13.63
CA LYS A 106 -16.81 16.09 -15.10
C LYS A 106 -17.98 15.26 -15.64
N PRO A 107 -18.56 15.63 -16.79
CA PRO A 107 -19.53 14.79 -17.48
C PRO A 107 -18.93 13.41 -17.76
N LYS A 108 -19.77 12.36 -17.74
CA LYS A 108 -19.35 11.05 -18.23
C LYS A 108 -19.13 11.15 -19.73
N THR A 109 -17.89 11.09 -20.15
CA THR A 109 -17.50 11.06 -21.57
C THR A 109 -17.35 9.61 -22.02
N HIS A 110 -17.87 9.33 -23.22
CA HIS A 110 -17.70 8.04 -23.89
C HIS A 110 -16.39 8.05 -24.68
N GLY A 111 -15.71 6.89 -24.73
CA GLY A 111 -14.45 6.74 -25.46
C GLY A 111 -13.22 6.63 -24.56
N LEU A 112 -12.05 6.53 -25.20
CA LEU A 112 -10.76 6.48 -24.52
C LEU A 112 -10.44 7.86 -23.96
N GLN A 113 -10.15 7.91 -22.66
CA GLN A 113 -9.63 9.09 -22.00
C GLN A 113 -8.26 8.75 -21.47
N TRP A 114 -7.30 9.65 -21.68
CA TRP A 114 -5.96 9.51 -21.15
C TRP A 114 -5.52 10.84 -20.55
N ASP A 115 -4.62 10.75 -19.60
CA ASP A 115 -4.05 11.87 -18.89
C ASP A 115 -2.72 11.41 -18.26
N TYR A 116 -1.93 12.32 -17.73
CA TYR A 116 -0.61 12.01 -17.21
C TYR A 116 -0.59 12.07 -15.69
N VAL A 117 0.32 11.29 -15.10
CA VAL A 117 0.76 11.50 -13.72
C VAL A 117 1.87 12.53 -13.81
N ARG A 118 1.68 13.71 -13.21
CA ARG A 118 2.64 14.81 -13.39
C ARG A 118 4.04 14.39 -13.02
N PRO A 119 5.02 14.68 -13.90
CA PRO A 119 6.42 14.56 -13.54
C PRO A 119 6.71 15.35 -12.27
N ARG A 120 7.27 14.67 -11.28
CA ARG A 120 7.68 15.21 -9.99
C ARG A 120 9.14 14.87 -9.77
N VAL A 121 9.91 15.90 -9.41
CA VAL A 121 11.26 15.73 -8.87
C VAL A 121 11.21 16.15 -7.41
N SER A 122 11.56 15.22 -6.52
CA SER A 122 11.67 15.47 -5.08
C SER A 122 13.14 15.40 -4.68
N SER A 123 13.57 16.29 -3.78
CA SER A 123 14.91 16.29 -3.21
C SER A 123 14.83 16.37 -1.68
N TYR A 124 15.55 15.47 -1.01
CA TYR A 124 15.59 15.35 0.43
C TYR A 124 17.04 15.44 0.90
N LEU A 125 17.30 16.23 1.95
CA LEU A 125 18.64 16.38 2.52
C LEU A 125 18.62 16.01 3.99
N ASN A 126 19.24 14.88 4.32
CA ASN A 126 19.42 14.43 5.69
C ASN A 126 20.88 14.61 6.11
N THR A 127 21.17 15.46 7.08
CA THR A 127 22.55 15.80 7.45
C THR A 127 23.14 14.89 8.54
N ALA A 128 22.31 14.29 9.39
CA ALA A 128 22.76 13.53 10.55
C ALA A 128 22.63 12.00 10.38
N PHE A 129 21.45 11.51 9.99
CA PHE A 129 21.10 10.10 9.85
C PHE A 129 19.96 9.94 8.83
N ALA A 130 19.67 8.72 8.39
CA ALA A 130 18.55 8.45 7.49
C ALA A 130 17.21 8.77 8.19
N TYR A 131 16.39 9.62 7.58
CA TYR A 131 15.08 10.02 8.11
C TYR A 131 14.09 10.24 6.97
N GLY A 132 12.91 9.66 7.11
CA GLY A 132 11.82 9.72 6.13
C GLY A 132 10.57 9.10 6.74
N GLY A 133 9.58 8.81 5.90
CA GLY A 133 8.38 8.11 6.34
C GLY A 133 7.56 7.60 5.16
N ASN A 134 6.41 8.24 4.95
CA ASN A 134 5.38 7.86 3.99
C ASN A 134 5.75 8.14 2.52
N ASP A 135 6.92 7.68 2.10
CA ASP A 135 7.57 8.00 0.82
C ASP A 135 7.52 6.86 -0.21
N GLY A 136 6.74 5.81 0.07
CA GLY A 136 6.63 4.63 -0.76
C GLY A 136 7.98 3.93 -0.92
N ALA A 137 8.44 3.79 -2.17
CA ALA A 137 9.69 3.10 -2.48
C ALA A 137 10.96 3.92 -2.19
N VAL A 138 10.84 5.24 -1.94
CA VAL A 138 12.00 6.13 -1.84
C VAL A 138 12.67 6.01 -0.47
N TRP A 139 13.95 5.59 -0.47
CA TRP A 139 14.78 5.60 0.73
C TRP A 139 15.46 6.96 0.92
N GLN A 140 15.18 7.63 2.04
CA GLN A 140 15.82 8.89 2.42
C GLN A 140 17.05 8.66 3.31
N GLY A 141 18.17 8.25 2.70
CA GLY A 141 19.44 8.07 3.41
C GLY A 141 20.08 9.40 3.87
N LYS A 142 21.13 9.34 4.69
CA LYS A 142 21.97 10.51 4.97
C LYS A 142 22.61 11.02 3.67
N GLY A 143 22.70 12.34 3.52
CA GLY A 143 23.11 13.04 2.31
C GLY A 143 21.91 13.47 1.46
N LEU A 144 22.20 13.85 0.21
CA LEU A 144 21.16 14.20 -0.76
C LEU A 144 20.51 12.94 -1.31
N THR A 145 19.18 12.90 -1.31
CA THR A 145 18.36 11.93 -2.03
C THR A 145 17.51 12.66 -3.06
N THR A 146 17.57 12.23 -4.32
CA THR A 146 16.72 12.76 -5.39
C THR A 146 15.86 11.65 -5.94
N ALA A 147 14.55 11.92 -6.06
CA ALA A 147 13.57 11.01 -6.62
C ALA A 147 12.83 11.66 -7.80
N VAL A 148 12.53 10.87 -8.82
CA VAL A 148 11.76 11.27 -10.00
C VAL A 148 10.59 10.31 -10.16
N GLN A 149 9.38 10.85 -10.26
CA GLN A 149 8.16 10.10 -10.52
C GLN A 149 7.43 10.74 -11.70
N GLY A 150 6.79 9.95 -12.55
CA GLY A 150 5.98 10.44 -13.65
C GLY A 150 5.34 9.28 -14.37
N GLY A 151 4.27 9.53 -15.12
CA GLY A 151 3.48 8.43 -15.63
C GLY A 151 2.33 8.82 -16.54
N LEU A 152 1.55 7.81 -16.91
CA LEU A 152 0.36 7.92 -17.75
C LEU A 152 -0.78 7.14 -17.13
N SER A 153 -1.99 7.63 -17.33
CA SER A 153 -3.22 6.93 -16.97
C SER A 153 -4.21 6.99 -18.13
N ALA A 154 -4.96 5.91 -18.30
CA ALA A 154 -5.99 5.82 -19.29
C ALA A 154 -7.21 5.09 -18.74
N ARG A 155 -8.39 5.44 -19.26
CA ARG A 155 -9.65 4.76 -18.98
C ARG A 155 -10.49 4.61 -20.23
N TRP A 156 -11.16 3.48 -20.32
CA TRP A 156 -12.06 3.15 -21.41
C TRP A 156 -13.17 2.21 -20.91
N GLY A 157 -14.40 2.70 -20.90
CA GLY A 157 -15.55 1.96 -20.35
C GLY A 157 -15.36 1.64 -18.87
N GLY A 158 -15.52 0.36 -18.51
CA GLY A 158 -15.26 -0.12 -17.15
C GLY A 158 -13.78 -0.38 -16.84
N PHE A 159 -12.87 -0.24 -17.80
CA PHE A 159 -11.45 -0.49 -17.59
C PHE A 159 -10.68 0.79 -17.37
N SER A 160 -9.72 0.76 -16.45
CA SER A 160 -8.77 1.84 -16.23
C SER A 160 -7.39 1.30 -15.89
N ALA A 161 -6.36 2.06 -16.21
CA ALA A 161 -4.97 1.72 -15.92
C ALA A 161 -4.18 2.99 -15.59
N SER A 162 -3.15 2.82 -14.76
CA SER A 162 -2.15 3.84 -14.49
C SER A 162 -0.78 3.19 -14.43
N ILE A 163 0.22 3.87 -14.97
CA ILE A 163 1.63 3.50 -14.84
C ILE A 163 2.36 4.71 -14.31
N ALA A 164 2.85 4.63 -13.07
CA ALA A 164 3.46 5.75 -12.35
C ALA A 164 4.74 5.30 -11.61
N PRO A 165 5.79 4.92 -12.35
CA PRO A 165 7.05 4.49 -11.76
C PRO A 165 7.75 5.62 -11.02
N VAL A 166 8.61 5.22 -10.08
CA VAL A 166 9.51 6.11 -9.36
C VAL A 166 10.94 5.57 -9.44
N ALA A 167 11.89 6.46 -9.70
CA ALA A 167 13.31 6.18 -9.61
C ALA A 167 13.94 7.13 -8.61
N PHE A 168 14.85 6.65 -7.76
CA PHE A 168 15.59 7.53 -6.87
C PHE A 168 17.06 7.15 -6.78
N ARG A 169 17.86 8.12 -6.33
CA ARG A 169 19.27 7.97 -5.96
C ARG A 169 19.48 8.66 -4.61
N ALA A 170 19.89 7.89 -3.62
CA ALA A 170 20.32 8.37 -2.31
C ALA A 170 21.84 8.27 -2.20
N GLU A 171 22.50 9.36 -1.82
CA GLU A 171 23.94 9.32 -1.49
C GLU A 171 24.25 8.28 -0.42
N ASN A 172 23.31 8.08 0.52
CA ASN A 172 23.34 7.03 1.52
C ASN A 172 24.66 7.05 2.32
N GLN A 173 25.10 8.25 2.72
CA GLN A 173 26.35 8.49 3.43
C GLN A 173 26.38 7.74 4.78
N SER A 174 27.58 7.54 5.34
CA SER A 174 27.72 6.87 6.63
C SER A 174 27.24 7.74 7.80
N PHE A 175 26.57 7.07 8.74
CA PHE A 175 26.21 7.58 10.04
C PHE A 175 26.38 6.46 11.08
N PRO A 176 26.51 6.79 12.38
CA PRO A 176 26.58 5.78 13.43
C PRO A 176 25.37 4.85 13.38
N LEU A 177 25.62 3.54 13.27
CA LEU A 177 24.59 2.52 13.36
C LEU A 177 24.57 1.97 14.78
N MET A 178 23.40 1.54 15.24
CA MET A 178 23.30 0.73 16.44
C MET A 178 24.01 -0.60 16.18
N ALA A 179 25.01 -0.91 17.01
CA ALA A 179 25.71 -2.18 16.94
C ALA A 179 24.74 -3.32 17.26
N ASN A 180 24.56 -4.23 16.30
CA ASN A 180 23.62 -5.35 16.39
C ASN A 180 24.31 -6.71 16.53
N GLY A 181 25.65 -6.72 16.67
CA GLY A 181 26.45 -7.94 16.80
C GLY A 181 26.69 -8.71 15.50
N GLU A 182 26.12 -8.26 14.38
CA GLU A 182 26.23 -8.91 13.09
C GLU A 182 27.43 -8.44 12.27
N THR A 183 27.82 -9.24 11.27
CA THR A 183 28.91 -8.91 10.34
C THR A 183 28.45 -8.99 8.88
N GLY A 184 29.32 -8.59 7.95
CA GLY A 184 29.03 -8.66 6.52
C GLY A 184 27.86 -7.75 6.11
N VAL A 185 26.86 -8.30 5.44
CA VAL A 185 25.67 -7.52 5.04
C VAL A 185 24.75 -7.23 6.23
N LEU A 186 24.65 -8.15 7.20
CA LEU A 186 23.75 -8.02 8.35
C LEU A 186 24.19 -6.95 9.37
N GLN A 187 25.43 -6.45 9.27
CA GLN A 187 25.86 -5.29 10.08
C GLN A 187 24.99 -4.03 9.82
N PHE A 188 24.28 -3.99 8.70
CA PHE A 188 23.36 -2.90 8.34
C PHE A 188 21.89 -3.20 8.65
N ALA A 189 21.57 -4.41 9.12
CA ALA A 189 20.23 -4.82 9.49
C ALA A 189 19.72 -4.04 10.73
N ASP A 190 18.54 -4.40 11.22
CA ASP A 190 17.95 -3.77 12.40
C ASP A 190 18.92 -3.78 13.60
N GLY A 191 18.87 -2.72 14.43
CA GLY A 191 19.78 -2.54 15.55
C GLY A 191 19.52 -3.48 16.73
N GLN A 192 18.27 -3.89 16.93
CA GLN A 192 17.83 -4.71 18.05
C GLN A 192 17.46 -6.13 17.62
N TRP A 193 16.86 -6.26 16.44
CA TRP A 193 16.26 -7.49 15.95
C TRP A 193 16.81 -7.90 14.58
N ALA A 194 18.12 -7.81 14.39
CA ALA A 194 18.82 -8.03 13.12
C ALA A 194 18.47 -9.35 12.42
N GLN A 195 18.15 -10.40 13.19
CA GLN A 195 17.80 -11.72 12.67
C GLN A 195 16.30 -11.98 12.54
N TYR A 196 15.45 -11.08 13.02
CA TYR A 196 14.00 -11.29 13.11
C TYR A 196 13.18 -10.25 12.33
N VAL A 197 13.72 -9.05 12.12
CA VAL A 197 13.02 -7.94 11.47
C VAL A 197 13.80 -7.46 10.25
N ASP A 198 13.17 -7.49 9.08
CA ASP A 198 13.72 -6.92 7.86
C ASP A 198 13.49 -5.40 7.79
N ARG A 199 14.24 -4.68 8.62
CA ARG A 199 14.22 -3.22 8.71
C ARG A 199 15.65 -2.69 8.82
N PRO A 200 16.41 -2.66 7.71
CA PRO A 200 17.80 -2.22 7.75
C PRO A 200 17.92 -0.78 8.22
N GLN A 201 18.93 -0.50 9.03
CA GLN A 201 19.27 0.85 9.47
C GLN A 201 19.84 1.67 8.30
N ARG A 202 20.51 1.02 7.34
CA ARG A 202 21.11 1.64 6.15
C ARG A 202 21.22 0.62 5.02
N PHE A 203 21.06 1.03 3.76
CA PHE A 203 21.26 0.11 2.62
C PHE A 203 22.73 0.04 2.21
N GLY A 204 23.58 -0.55 3.05
CA GLY A 204 25.00 -0.82 2.75
C GLY A 204 25.89 0.42 2.77
N THR A 205 27.10 0.31 2.20
CA THR A 205 28.09 1.41 2.21
C THR A 205 28.05 2.32 0.99
N SER A 206 27.42 1.87 -0.09
CA SER A 206 27.41 2.53 -1.39
C SER A 206 26.21 3.47 -1.53
N VAL A 207 26.27 4.31 -2.58
CA VAL A 207 25.09 5.01 -3.10
C VAL A 207 23.98 4.00 -3.34
N TYR A 208 22.77 4.31 -2.88
CA TYR A 208 21.62 3.44 -3.02
C TYR A 208 20.63 4.02 -4.02
N SER A 209 20.28 3.24 -5.04
CA SER A 209 19.32 3.64 -6.07
C SER A 209 18.39 2.48 -6.37
N ARG A 210 17.13 2.78 -6.65
CA ARG A 210 16.13 1.80 -7.06
C ARG A 210 15.18 2.42 -8.07
N PHE A 211 14.78 1.60 -9.04
CA PHE A 211 13.62 1.84 -9.90
C PHE A 211 12.48 0.96 -9.39
N ASP A 212 11.32 1.56 -9.19
CA ASP A 212 10.12 0.88 -8.72
C ASP A 212 8.96 1.18 -9.68
N ILE A 213 8.13 0.17 -9.95
CA ILE A 213 6.94 0.32 -10.80
C ILE A 213 5.92 1.27 -10.13
N GLY A 214 6.01 1.47 -8.82
CA GLY A 214 5.37 2.56 -8.10
C GLY A 214 3.85 2.44 -8.11
N GLN A 215 3.17 3.58 -8.32
CA GLN A 215 1.71 3.69 -8.23
C GLN A 215 1.04 3.24 -9.52
N SER A 216 1.34 2.01 -9.93
CA SER A 216 0.85 1.41 -11.18
C SER A 216 -0.19 0.34 -10.92
N TRP A 217 -1.20 0.28 -11.78
CA TRP A 217 -2.33 -0.63 -11.64
C TRP A 217 -3.10 -0.77 -12.96
N LEU A 218 -3.82 -1.88 -13.09
CA LEU A 218 -4.82 -2.15 -14.12
C LEU A 218 -6.06 -2.70 -13.43
N ARG A 219 -7.22 -2.11 -13.69
CA ARG A 219 -8.45 -2.38 -12.96
C ARG A 219 -9.67 -2.37 -13.87
N PHE A 220 -10.65 -3.20 -13.52
CA PHE A 220 -12.02 -3.15 -14.01
C PHE A 220 -12.95 -2.71 -12.87
N ASP A 221 -13.86 -1.77 -13.17
CA ASP A 221 -14.95 -1.31 -12.33
C ASP A 221 -16.25 -1.35 -13.14
N GLY A 222 -17.15 -2.27 -12.82
CA GLY A 222 -18.41 -2.43 -13.54
C GLY A 222 -19.37 -3.35 -12.80
N PHE A 223 -20.68 -3.16 -13.02
CA PHE A 223 -21.73 -4.01 -12.40
C PHE A 223 -21.64 -4.13 -10.87
N GLY A 224 -21.14 -3.08 -10.19
CA GLY A 224 -20.93 -3.08 -8.74
C GLY A 224 -19.70 -3.85 -8.25
N VAL A 225 -18.94 -4.49 -9.14
CA VAL A 225 -17.72 -5.23 -8.81
C VAL A 225 -16.46 -4.51 -9.29
N ALA A 226 -15.37 -4.76 -8.57
CA ALA A 226 -14.04 -4.31 -8.90
C ALA A 226 -13.05 -5.49 -8.89
N ALA A 227 -12.16 -5.53 -9.87
CA ALA A 227 -11.07 -6.49 -9.92
C ALA A 227 -9.85 -5.85 -10.59
N GLY A 228 -8.65 -6.21 -10.17
CA GLY A 228 -7.45 -5.65 -10.80
C GLY A 228 -6.15 -6.23 -10.27
N ILE A 229 -5.08 -5.71 -10.86
CA ILE A 229 -3.70 -5.94 -10.47
C ILE A 229 -3.04 -4.59 -10.16
N SER A 230 -2.16 -4.54 -9.18
CA SER A 230 -1.58 -3.29 -8.70
C SER A 230 -0.22 -3.54 -8.06
N THR A 231 0.66 -2.55 -8.17
CA THR A 231 1.86 -2.39 -7.34
C THR A 231 1.76 -1.16 -6.43
N GLY A 232 0.63 -0.45 -6.49
CA GLY A 232 0.42 0.78 -5.75
C GLY A 232 0.38 0.55 -4.25
N ASN A 233 0.62 1.63 -3.51
CA ASN A 233 0.44 1.60 -2.07
C ASN A 233 -1.05 1.54 -1.72
N GLU A 234 -1.35 0.76 -0.68
CA GLU A 234 -2.67 0.71 -0.07
C GLU A 234 -2.61 1.38 1.30
N TRP A 235 -3.75 1.87 1.77
CA TRP A 235 -3.91 2.41 3.11
C TRP A 235 -5.21 1.92 3.71
N TRP A 236 -5.07 1.06 4.72
CA TRP A 236 -6.20 0.42 5.39
C TRP A 236 -6.42 1.09 6.74
N GLY A 237 -7.66 1.51 6.98
CA GLY A 237 -8.03 2.29 8.14
C GLY A 237 -8.15 3.80 7.86
N PRO A 238 -8.92 4.52 8.71
CA PRO A 238 -9.23 5.93 8.55
C PRO A 238 -8.15 6.86 9.10
N THR A 239 -7.07 6.31 9.67
CA THR A 239 -5.98 7.06 10.27
C THR A 239 -5.24 7.90 9.23
N ASN A 240 -4.80 9.08 9.65
CA ASN A 240 -4.04 10.01 8.78
C ASN A 240 -2.56 9.67 8.72
N ASN A 241 -2.05 9.15 9.83
CA ASN A 241 -0.66 8.78 10.01
C ASN A 241 -0.65 7.44 10.74
N PHE A 242 0.34 6.62 10.43
CA PHE A 242 0.58 5.33 11.09
C PHE A 242 -0.66 4.41 11.05
N PRO A 243 -1.13 4.01 9.84
CA PRO A 243 -2.13 2.96 9.74
C PRO A 243 -1.58 1.67 10.35
N TYR A 244 -2.46 0.88 10.95
CA TYR A 244 -2.03 -0.32 11.64
C TYR A 244 -1.56 -1.42 10.68
N ILE A 245 -2.24 -1.57 9.53
CA ILE A 245 -2.02 -2.70 8.61
C ILE A 245 -1.17 -2.33 7.40
N LEU A 246 -1.67 -1.45 6.53
CA LEU A 246 -1.00 -1.04 5.31
C LEU A 246 -1.04 0.48 5.18
N GLY A 247 0.05 1.04 4.67
CA GLY A 247 0.20 2.44 4.33
C GLY A 247 1.27 2.61 3.25
N ASN A 248 1.78 3.83 3.12
CA ASN A 248 2.81 4.18 2.15
C ASN A 248 4.20 4.40 2.78
N ASN A 249 4.46 3.81 3.95
CA ASN A 249 5.78 3.85 4.61
C ASN A 249 6.82 2.91 3.96
N ALA A 250 6.38 2.01 3.08
CA ALA A 250 7.22 1.14 2.28
C ALA A 250 6.75 1.14 0.83
N ALA A 251 7.53 0.57 -0.09
CA ALA A 251 7.10 0.35 -1.46
C ALA A 251 5.79 -0.47 -1.48
N GLY A 252 4.91 -0.19 -2.44
CA GLY A 252 3.82 -1.10 -2.73
C GLY A 252 4.37 -2.43 -3.26
N PHE A 253 3.49 -3.42 -3.34
CA PHE A 253 3.85 -4.79 -3.71
C PHE A 253 2.92 -5.30 -4.81
N PRO A 254 3.38 -6.21 -5.68
CA PRO A 254 2.52 -6.79 -6.70
C PRO A 254 1.39 -7.59 -6.04
N HIS A 255 0.16 -7.17 -6.31
CA HIS A 255 -1.03 -7.81 -5.78
C HIS A 255 -2.18 -7.79 -6.78
N VAL A 256 -3.10 -8.73 -6.57
CA VAL A 256 -4.40 -8.76 -7.21
C VAL A 256 -5.45 -8.46 -6.16
N PHE A 257 -6.57 -7.88 -6.58
CA PHE A 257 -7.68 -7.61 -5.69
C PHE A 257 -9.02 -7.88 -6.35
N PHE A 258 -10.02 -8.16 -5.52
CA PHE A 258 -11.41 -8.34 -5.93
C PHE A 258 -12.35 -7.77 -4.86
N GLY A 259 -13.44 -7.12 -5.25
CA GLY A 259 -14.35 -6.52 -4.29
C GLY A 259 -15.48 -5.71 -4.91
N THR A 260 -16.01 -4.78 -4.15
CA THR A 260 -17.00 -3.81 -4.60
C THR A 260 -16.32 -2.63 -5.31
N SER A 261 -16.91 -2.11 -6.40
CA SER A 261 -16.40 -0.89 -7.06
C SER A 261 -16.82 0.40 -6.36
N THR A 262 -17.99 0.39 -5.72
CA THR A 262 -18.53 1.46 -4.89
C THR A 262 -19.31 0.83 -3.73
N PRO A 263 -19.61 1.56 -2.63
CA PRO A 263 -20.36 1.00 -1.52
C PRO A 263 -21.72 0.45 -1.97
N ALA A 264 -21.91 -0.86 -1.83
CA ALA A 264 -23.12 -1.57 -2.23
C ALA A 264 -24.21 -1.41 -1.17
N ASN A 265 -25.39 -0.93 -1.56
CA ASN A 265 -26.50 -0.71 -0.65
C ASN A 265 -27.17 -2.04 -0.27
N ILE A 266 -27.26 -2.31 1.03
CA ILE A 266 -27.93 -3.48 1.64
C ILE A 266 -29.16 -3.08 2.48
N TRP A 267 -29.85 -2.00 2.10
CA TRP A 267 -31.03 -1.39 2.72
C TRP A 267 -30.78 -0.69 4.07
N ILE A 268 -30.16 -1.37 5.03
CA ILE A 268 -29.85 -0.83 6.38
C ILE A 268 -28.50 -0.12 6.44
N ALA A 269 -27.64 -0.35 5.46
CA ALA A 269 -26.29 0.20 5.37
C ALA A 269 -25.77 0.09 3.93
N SER A 270 -24.62 0.68 3.67
CA SER A 270 -23.81 0.38 2.49
C SER A 270 -22.56 -0.40 2.90
N VAL A 271 -22.22 -1.44 2.14
CA VAL A 271 -21.03 -2.28 2.36
C VAL A 271 -20.01 -2.02 1.26
N HIS A 272 -18.77 -1.73 1.64
CA HIS A 272 -17.64 -1.68 0.73
C HIS A 272 -16.61 -2.71 1.19
N THR A 273 -16.25 -3.67 0.34
CA THR A 273 -15.33 -4.75 0.71
C THR A 273 -14.34 -5.04 -0.40
N ARG A 274 -13.12 -5.45 -0.02
CA ARG A 274 -12.08 -5.87 -0.96
C ARG A 274 -11.18 -6.93 -0.34
N VAL A 275 -10.95 -8.00 -1.09
CA VAL A 275 -9.96 -9.03 -0.80
C VAL A 275 -8.72 -8.81 -1.65
N PHE A 276 -7.56 -9.08 -1.08
CA PHE A 276 -6.26 -8.85 -1.68
C PHE A 276 -5.41 -10.11 -1.56
N TYR A 277 -4.64 -10.38 -2.62
CA TYR A 277 -3.63 -11.43 -2.64
C TYR A 277 -2.39 -10.91 -3.34
N GLY A 278 -1.23 -11.04 -2.73
CA GLY A 278 0.00 -10.51 -3.29
C GLY A 278 1.24 -11.23 -2.82
N GLU A 279 2.37 -10.74 -3.29
CA GLU A 279 3.67 -11.28 -2.96
C GLU A 279 4.56 -10.18 -2.41
N LEU A 280 5.26 -10.48 -1.32
CA LEU A 280 6.18 -9.59 -0.65
C LEU A 280 7.60 -10.12 -0.81
N ASP A 281 8.49 -9.22 -1.21
CA ASP A 281 9.92 -9.48 -1.30
C ASP A 281 10.62 -9.01 -0.03
N GLN A 282 11.76 -9.64 0.26
CA GLN A 282 12.65 -9.23 1.33
C GLN A 282 13.76 -8.34 0.81
N SER A 283 14.31 -7.51 1.70
CA SER A 283 15.48 -6.72 1.39
C SER A 283 16.73 -7.61 1.26
N PRO A 284 17.78 -7.14 0.56
CA PRO A 284 19.07 -7.82 0.54
C PRO A 284 19.74 -7.95 1.91
N TYR A 285 19.19 -7.31 2.94
CA TYR A 285 19.68 -7.26 4.33
C TYR A 285 18.85 -8.13 5.28
N SER A 286 17.92 -8.93 4.74
CA SER A 286 17.19 -9.96 5.49
C SER A 286 18.12 -11.09 5.92
N SER A 287 17.92 -11.58 7.14
CA SER A 287 18.60 -12.76 7.70
C SER A 287 18.10 -14.08 7.10
N VAL A 288 16.96 -14.06 6.40
CA VAL A 288 16.33 -15.26 5.86
C VAL A 288 17.13 -15.80 4.69
N SER A 289 17.52 -17.06 4.82
CA SER A 289 18.25 -17.82 3.81
C SER A 289 17.42 -18.99 3.28
N GLY A 290 17.97 -19.75 2.32
CA GLY A 290 17.27 -20.87 1.69
C GLY A 290 16.48 -20.47 0.44
N PRO A 291 15.47 -21.29 0.05
CA PRO A 291 14.68 -21.11 -1.16
C PRO A 291 13.63 -19.99 -1.03
N ASP A 292 12.89 -19.73 -2.11
CA ASP A 292 11.79 -18.75 -2.12
C ASP A 292 10.52 -19.26 -1.43
N TYR A 293 10.44 -20.54 -1.10
CA TYR A 293 9.28 -21.21 -0.50
C TYR A 293 9.61 -21.72 0.90
N PHE A 294 8.57 -22.11 1.65
CA PHE A 294 8.77 -22.71 2.96
C PHE A 294 9.43 -24.09 2.82
N ALA A 295 10.67 -24.21 3.28
CA ALA A 295 11.36 -25.50 3.37
C ALA A 295 11.39 -26.01 4.81
N SER A 296 11.69 -25.14 5.78
CA SER A 296 11.75 -25.52 7.19
C SER A 296 11.60 -24.30 8.12
N PHE A 297 11.63 -24.53 9.43
CA PHE A 297 11.68 -23.47 10.44
C PHE A 297 12.88 -22.52 10.23
N PHE A 298 14.05 -23.08 9.87
CA PHE A 298 15.28 -22.32 9.64
C PHE A 298 15.38 -21.73 8.24
N GLU A 299 14.57 -22.23 7.30
CA GLU A 299 14.47 -21.76 5.91
C GLU A 299 13.00 -21.45 5.59
N PRO A 300 12.44 -20.37 6.18
CA PRO A 300 11.02 -20.08 6.09
C PRO A 300 10.60 -19.53 4.72
N GLY A 301 11.54 -19.31 3.80
CA GLY A 301 11.30 -18.80 2.46
C GLY A 301 11.57 -17.30 2.33
N LYS A 302 12.28 -16.93 1.27
CA LYS A 302 12.62 -15.52 0.95
C LYS A 302 11.45 -14.70 0.42
N LYS A 303 10.41 -15.35 -0.10
CA LYS A 303 9.20 -14.70 -0.60
C LYS A 303 8.02 -15.04 0.28
N ARG A 304 7.20 -14.03 0.52
CA ARG A 304 6.04 -14.13 1.40
C ARG A 304 4.76 -13.88 0.62
N PHE A 305 3.74 -14.65 0.95
CA PHE A 305 2.40 -14.48 0.41
C PHE A 305 1.61 -13.56 1.32
N MET A 306 1.04 -12.52 0.73
CA MET A 306 0.10 -11.64 1.41
C MET A 306 -1.32 -12.05 1.04
N ALA A 307 -2.17 -12.20 2.05
CA ALA A 307 -3.62 -12.30 1.86
C ALA A 307 -4.31 -11.36 2.82
N GLY A 308 -5.32 -10.63 2.38
CA GLY A 308 -6.07 -9.80 3.31
C GLY A 308 -7.45 -9.39 2.83
N LEU A 309 -8.22 -8.87 3.77
CA LEU A 309 -9.59 -8.45 3.59
C LEU A 309 -9.77 -7.12 4.33
N VAL A 310 -10.43 -6.17 3.69
CA VAL A 310 -10.90 -4.93 4.30
C VAL A 310 -12.38 -4.80 4.01
N GLY A 311 -13.16 -4.51 5.04
CA GLY A 311 -14.60 -4.31 4.96
C GLY A 311 -14.99 -3.02 5.67
N ILE A 312 -15.91 -2.29 5.07
CA ILE A 312 -16.48 -1.06 5.60
C ILE A 312 -18.00 -1.15 5.51
N LEU A 313 -18.66 -0.81 6.60
CA LEU A 313 -20.09 -0.63 6.75
C LEU A 313 -20.37 0.86 6.99
N VAL A 314 -21.24 1.45 6.18
CA VAL A 314 -21.73 2.82 6.33
C VAL A 314 -23.21 2.73 6.72
N PRO A 315 -23.56 2.91 8.01
CA PRO A 315 -24.93 2.74 8.47
C PRO A 315 -25.89 3.77 7.85
N ARG A 316 -27.11 3.33 7.52
CA ARG A 316 -28.17 4.25 7.12
C ARG A 316 -28.65 5.03 8.34
N GLY A 317 -28.77 6.35 8.21
CA GLY A 317 -29.30 7.24 9.27
C GLY A 317 -28.24 7.96 10.10
N VAL A 318 -26.95 7.64 9.96
CA VAL A 318 -25.85 8.39 10.59
C VAL A 318 -24.90 8.90 9.50
N PRO A 319 -25.20 10.05 8.87
CA PRO A 319 -24.38 10.57 7.78
C PRO A 319 -22.91 10.73 8.17
N GLY A 320 -22.02 10.21 7.31
CA GLY A 320 -20.57 10.32 7.49
C GLY A 320 -19.96 9.35 8.51
N LEU A 321 -20.76 8.46 9.12
CA LEU A 321 -20.23 7.38 9.96
C LEU A 321 -19.80 6.19 9.08
N GLU A 322 -18.57 5.74 9.28
CA GLU A 322 -18.09 4.46 8.77
C GLU A 322 -17.54 3.61 9.93
N ILE A 323 -17.83 2.32 9.87
CA ILE A 323 -17.31 1.29 10.76
C ILE A 323 -16.66 0.26 9.85
N GLY A 324 -15.44 -0.16 10.14
CA GLY A 324 -14.79 -1.16 9.33
C GLY A 324 -13.84 -2.03 10.11
N GLY A 325 -13.30 -3.00 9.39
CA GLY A 325 -12.32 -3.92 9.92
C GLY A 325 -11.45 -4.48 8.83
N THR A 326 -10.28 -4.91 9.22
CA THR A 326 -9.28 -5.49 8.34
C THR A 326 -8.75 -6.80 8.92
N ARG A 327 -8.33 -7.68 8.02
CA ARG A 327 -7.58 -8.89 8.34
C ARG A 327 -6.45 -9.01 7.35
N PHE A 328 -5.25 -9.27 7.83
CA PHE A 328 -4.04 -9.37 7.05
C PHE A 328 -3.27 -10.60 7.46
N PHE A 329 -2.78 -11.34 6.47
CA PHE A 329 -1.94 -12.51 6.65
C PHE A 329 -0.63 -12.30 5.95
N HIS A 330 0.44 -12.52 6.70
CA HIS A 330 1.79 -12.68 6.19
C HIS A 330 2.13 -14.16 6.22
N ALA A 331 1.93 -14.85 5.11
CA ALA A 331 2.12 -16.28 5.00
C ALA A 331 3.38 -16.63 4.20
N THR A 332 3.88 -17.84 4.36
CA THR A 332 4.90 -18.39 3.48
C THR A 332 4.24 -18.87 2.19
N ARG A 333 5.01 -18.94 1.09
CA ARG A 333 4.59 -19.77 -0.05
C ARG A 333 4.49 -21.24 0.38
N ASP A 334 3.61 -22.00 -0.26
CA ASP A 334 3.49 -23.42 0.06
C ASP A 334 4.76 -24.20 -0.33
N GLU A 335 4.86 -25.46 0.13
CA GLU A 335 6.04 -26.32 -0.07
C GLU A 335 6.32 -26.64 -1.56
N LEU A 336 5.34 -26.38 -2.44
CA LEU A 336 5.44 -26.52 -3.90
C LEU A 336 5.77 -25.18 -4.59
N GLY A 337 5.91 -24.10 -3.83
CA GLY A 337 6.20 -22.76 -4.31
C GLY A 337 5.01 -21.98 -4.87
N TYR A 338 3.78 -22.48 -4.71
CA TYR A 338 2.58 -21.79 -5.18
C TYR A 338 2.07 -20.75 -4.17
N SER A 339 2.02 -19.49 -4.61
CA SER A 339 1.41 -18.40 -3.84
C SER A 339 -0.11 -18.54 -3.73
N PHE A 340 -0.78 -18.99 -4.80
CA PHE A 340 -2.25 -19.09 -4.91
C PHE A 340 -2.78 -20.51 -4.62
N SER A 341 -2.29 -21.15 -3.57
CA SER A 341 -2.78 -22.45 -3.14
C SER A 341 -4.21 -22.36 -2.58
N LYS A 342 -4.94 -23.49 -2.55
CA LYS A 342 -6.30 -23.53 -1.96
C LYS A 342 -6.32 -23.13 -0.48
N ALA A 343 -5.23 -23.37 0.26
CA ALA A 343 -5.10 -22.96 1.65
C ALA A 343 -4.93 -21.44 1.75
N ASN A 344 -4.00 -20.89 0.97
CA ASN A 344 -3.67 -19.47 0.92
C ASN A 344 -4.86 -18.59 0.51
N LEU A 345 -5.64 -19.03 -0.47
CA LEU A 345 -6.85 -18.32 -0.93
C LEU A 345 -7.99 -18.30 0.11
N LYS A 346 -7.95 -19.17 1.12
CA LYS A 346 -8.96 -19.20 2.18
C LYS A 346 -8.58 -18.36 3.40
N LEU A 347 -7.32 -17.93 3.53
CA LEU A 347 -6.83 -17.23 4.72
C LEU A 347 -7.71 -16.04 5.13
N PRO A 348 -8.08 -15.10 4.24
CA PRO A 348 -8.84 -13.91 4.65
C PRO A 348 -10.24 -14.24 5.19
N ILE A 349 -10.80 -15.40 4.80
CA ILE A 349 -12.18 -15.81 5.06
C ILE A 349 -12.28 -17.03 5.97
N GLN A 350 -11.16 -17.61 6.41
CA GLN A 350 -11.14 -18.86 7.17
C GLN A 350 -11.94 -18.79 8.47
N GLY A 351 -11.98 -17.62 9.13
CA GLY A 351 -12.77 -17.42 10.35
C GLY A 351 -14.27 -17.62 10.14
N PHE A 352 -14.81 -17.28 8.96
CA PHE A 352 -16.23 -17.49 8.65
C PHE A 352 -16.58 -18.96 8.42
N TYR A 353 -15.62 -19.77 7.99
CA TYR A 353 -15.79 -21.22 7.78
C TYR A 353 -15.45 -22.06 9.01
N LYS A 354 -14.79 -21.49 10.03
CA LYS A 354 -14.46 -22.16 11.29
C LYS A 354 -15.58 -22.09 12.34
N ILE A 355 -16.67 -21.36 12.08
CA ILE A 355 -17.90 -21.40 12.90
C ILE A 355 -18.59 -22.75 12.67
N GLY A 356 -18.18 -23.78 13.43
CA GLY A 356 -18.77 -25.13 13.39
C GLY A 356 -17.80 -26.30 13.23
N LEU A 357 -16.49 -26.06 13.17
CA LEU A 357 -15.49 -27.13 13.25
C LEU A 357 -14.90 -27.16 14.66
N PRO A 358 -14.71 -28.36 15.26
CA PRO A 358 -14.08 -28.46 16.57
C PRO A 358 -12.73 -27.76 16.49
N VAL A 359 -12.44 -26.94 17.51
CA VAL A 359 -11.15 -26.29 17.73
C VAL A 359 -10.08 -27.37 17.56
N GLN A 360 -9.46 -27.42 16.39
CA GLN A 360 -8.20 -28.13 16.26
C GLN A 360 -7.29 -27.26 17.10
N SER A 361 -6.98 -27.76 18.29
CA SER A 361 -6.05 -27.14 19.22
C SER A 361 -4.80 -26.81 18.42
N ASP A 362 -4.64 -25.54 18.05
CA ASP A 362 -3.35 -24.93 17.73
C ASP A 362 -2.55 -25.04 19.02
N THR A 363 -2.06 -26.26 19.24
CA THR A 363 -1.07 -26.55 20.24
C THR A 363 0.11 -25.75 19.74
N ILE A 364 0.37 -24.60 20.37
CA ILE A 364 1.67 -23.94 20.25
C ILE A 364 2.67 -24.93 20.85
N VAL A 365 3.04 -25.92 20.05
CA VAL A 365 4.26 -26.66 20.26
C VAL A 365 5.33 -25.60 19.99
N LEU A 366 6.10 -25.24 21.01
CA LEU A 366 7.38 -24.58 20.81
C LEU A 366 8.16 -25.45 19.80
N GLY A 367 8.22 -25.03 18.53
CA GLY A 367 8.75 -25.82 17.41
C GLY A 367 7.72 -26.42 16.42
N GLY A 368 6.43 -26.07 16.50
CA GLY A 368 5.37 -26.52 15.59
C GLY A 368 5.33 -25.74 14.27
N ARG A 369 5.14 -26.44 13.15
CA ARG A 369 5.19 -25.94 11.76
C ARG A 369 4.23 -24.78 11.43
N GLN A 370 3.23 -24.45 12.26
CA GLN A 370 2.22 -23.44 11.93
C GLN A 370 2.62 -22.00 12.26
N GLY A 371 3.24 -21.73 13.41
CA GLY A 371 3.57 -20.35 13.82
C GLY A 371 4.60 -19.64 12.94
N VAL A 372 5.36 -20.38 12.12
CA VAL A 372 6.31 -19.80 11.14
C VAL A 372 5.69 -19.65 9.74
N LYS A 373 4.64 -20.44 9.45
CA LYS A 373 3.97 -20.45 8.14
C LYS A 373 3.06 -19.24 7.94
N GLU A 374 2.51 -18.68 9.02
CA GLU A 374 1.62 -17.52 8.94
C GLU A 374 1.71 -16.61 10.17
N ASN A 375 1.72 -15.30 9.93
CA ASN A 375 1.42 -14.29 10.94
C ASN A 375 0.11 -13.58 10.54
N GLN A 376 -0.72 -13.24 11.52
CA GLN A 376 -2.00 -12.58 11.31
C GLN A 376 -2.08 -11.26 12.07
N LEU A 377 -2.55 -10.23 11.37
CA LEU A 377 -2.94 -8.94 11.95
C LEU A 377 -4.42 -8.69 11.67
N ALA A 378 -5.10 -8.03 12.60
CA ALA A 378 -6.46 -7.56 12.41
C ALA A 378 -6.63 -6.18 13.02
N SER A 379 -7.54 -5.38 12.45
CA SER A 379 -7.95 -4.13 13.07
C SER A 379 -9.45 -3.92 12.94
N VAL A 380 -10.01 -3.13 13.85
CA VAL A 380 -11.33 -2.53 13.74
C VAL A 380 -11.18 -1.03 13.82
N PHE A 381 -11.98 -0.32 13.05
CA PHE A 381 -11.89 1.13 13.00
C PHE A 381 -13.26 1.78 12.86
N LEU A 382 -13.30 3.04 13.26
CA LEU A 382 -14.45 3.91 13.14
C LEU A 382 -13.98 5.27 12.65
N ARG A 383 -14.78 5.90 11.80
CA ARG A 383 -14.62 7.32 11.48
C ARG A 383 -15.98 7.98 11.36
N TRP A 384 -16.07 9.22 11.82
CA TRP A 384 -17.24 10.05 11.70
C TRP A 384 -16.88 11.42 11.13
N ALA A 385 -17.38 11.71 9.93
CA ALA A 385 -17.14 12.95 9.21
C ALA A 385 -18.47 13.49 8.62
N PRO A 386 -19.27 14.25 9.37
CA PRO A 386 -20.61 14.69 8.95
C PRO A 386 -20.63 15.82 7.91
N GLY A 387 -19.47 16.22 7.35
CA GLY A 387 -19.38 17.30 6.36
C GLY A 387 -19.53 18.71 6.93
N ARG A 388 -19.26 18.91 8.22
CA ARG A 388 -19.37 20.20 8.93
C ARG A 388 -18.05 20.66 9.56
N GLY A 389 -16.94 20.35 8.89
CA GLY A 389 -15.60 20.74 9.34
C GLY A 389 -15.03 19.85 10.45
N LEU A 390 -15.68 18.74 10.79
CA LEU A 390 -15.22 17.76 11.78
C LEU A 390 -14.99 16.40 11.11
N ASP A 391 -13.88 15.76 11.45
CA ASP A 391 -13.59 14.36 11.08
C ASP A 391 -12.82 13.71 12.25
N VAL A 392 -13.49 12.79 12.93
CA VAL A 392 -12.96 12.03 14.08
C VAL A 392 -12.79 10.59 13.65
N TYR A 393 -11.70 9.95 14.06
CA TYR A 393 -11.43 8.57 13.71
C TYR A 393 -10.66 7.84 14.82
N GLY A 394 -10.84 6.52 14.85
CA GLY A 394 -10.13 5.61 15.72
C GLY A 394 -9.86 4.29 15.02
N GLU A 395 -8.73 3.67 15.33
CA GLU A 395 -8.32 2.35 14.84
C GLU A 395 -7.71 1.59 16.02
N TYR A 396 -8.23 0.39 16.26
CA TYR A 396 -7.70 -0.55 17.23
C TYR A 396 -7.23 -1.79 16.48
N GLY A 397 -5.95 -2.08 16.57
CA GLY A 397 -5.29 -3.19 15.89
C GLY A 397 -4.72 -4.19 16.88
N ARG A 398 -4.69 -5.47 16.51
CA ARG A 398 -4.04 -6.55 17.26
C ARG A 398 -3.27 -7.48 16.33
N GLU A 399 -2.12 -7.94 16.80
CA GLU A 399 -1.34 -9.03 16.22
C GLU A 399 -1.68 -10.32 16.96
N ASP A 400 -1.84 -11.42 16.21
CA ASP A 400 -2.29 -12.74 16.67
C ASP A 400 -3.81 -12.86 16.98
N HIS A 401 -4.36 -14.06 16.80
CA HIS A 401 -5.78 -14.35 17.03
C HIS A 401 -6.05 -14.48 18.53
N SER A 402 -7.00 -13.71 19.08
CA SER A 402 -7.52 -13.97 20.43
C SER A 402 -7.99 -15.42 20.49
N LEU A 403 -7.44 -16.24 21.39
CA LEU A 403 -7.83 -17.64 21.51
C LEU A 403 -9.34 -17.80 21.78
N ASN A 404 -9.96 -16.82 22.47
CA ASN A 404 -11.41 -16.70 22.72
C ASN A 404 -11.82 -15.24 23.04
N GLU A 405 -13.12 -14.92 23.07
CA GLU A 405 -13.65 -13.60 23.49
C GLU A 405 -13.22 -13.22 24.92
N ARG A 406 -13.07 -14.21 25.80
CA ARG A 406 -12.56 -14.03 27.16
C ARG A 406 -11.11 -13.52 27.17
N ASP A 407 -10.27 -13.97 26.25
CA ASP A 407 -8.88 -13.49 26.12
C ASP A 407 -8.86 -12.01 25.69
N LEU A 408 -9.72 -11.62 24.76
CA LEU A 408 -9.86 -10.23 24.31
C LEU A 408 -10.33 -9.30 25.44
N ILE A 409 -11.21 -9.78 26.33
CA ILE A 409 -11.72 -8.99 27.47
C ILE A 409 -10.68 -8.91 28.60
N LEU A 410 -9.93 -9.99 28.84
CA LEU A 410 -8.96 -10.07 29.94
C LEU A 410 -7.61 -9.42 29.61
N LEU A 411 -7.19 -9.44 28.35
CA LEU A 411 -5.90 -8.91 27.89
C LEU A 411 -6.08 -8.04 26.62
N PRO A 412 -6.86 -6.96 26.69
CA PRO A 412 -7.10 -6.08 25.54
C PRO A 412 -5.85 -5.32 25.08
N ASP A 413 -4.76 -5.34 25.84
CA ASP A 413 -3.50 -4.66 25.53
C ASP A 413 -2.42 -5.61 24.96
N HIS A 414 -2.62 -6.92 25.00
CA HIS A 414 -1.63 -7.89 24.54
C HIS A 414 -1.48 -7.87 23.01
N SER A 415 -0.30 -7.44 22.54
CA SER A 415 0.03 -7.28 21.12
C SER A 415 -0.97 -6.38 20.37
N ALA A 416 -1.44 -5.32 21.04
CA ALA A 416 -2.42 -4.40 20.50
C ALA A 416 -1.85 -2.98 20.34
N SER A 417 -2.46 -2.21 19.42
CA SER A 417 -2.20 -0.79 19.24
C SER A 417 -3.51 -0.05 19.05
N SER A 418 -3.58 1.17 19.56
CA SER A 418 -4.72 2.07 19.40
C SER A 418 -4.25 3.40 18.83
N ASN A 419 -4.95 3.89 17.81
CA ASN A 419 -4.73 5.20 17.22
C ASN A 419 -6.06 5.96 17.24
N ILE A 420 -6.11 7.12 17.88
CA ILE A 420 -7.28 7.99 17.92
C ILE A 420 -6.84 9.35 17.41
N GLY A 421 -7.61 9.93 16.50
CA GLY A 421 -7.34 11.25 15.99
C GLY A 421 -8.61 12.00 15.65
N PHE A 422 -8.47 13.32 15.56
CA PHE A 422 -9.48 14.19 15.04
C PHE A 422 -8.83 15.26 14.17
N ARG A 423 -9.62 15.82 13.26
CA ARG A 423 -9.25 17.01 12.51
C ARG A 423 -10.42 17.98 12.52
N LYS A 424 -10.09 19.27 12.51
CA LYS A 424 -11.03 20.35 12.27
C LYS A 424 -10.59 21.13 11.03
N ALA A 425 -11.49 21.35 10.10
CA ALA A 425 -11.23 22.04 8.84
C ALA A 425 -12.26 23.15 8.61
N TRP A 426 -11.84 24.22 7.95
CA TRP A 426 -12.63 25.40 7.66
C TRP A 426 -12.40 25.78 6.18
N VAL A 427 -13.34 26.51 5.58
CA VAL A 427 -13.22 27.05 4.22
C VAL A 427 -12.97 28.55 4.30
#